data_AF-A0A7Y8LCY1-F1
#
_entry.id   AF-A0A7Y8LCY1-F1
#
_cell.length_a   1.000
_cell.length_b   1.000
_cell.length_c   1.000
_cell.angle_alpha   90.00
_cell.angle_beta   90.00
_cell.angle_gamma   90.00
#
_symmetry.space_group_name_H-M   'P 1'
#
loop_
_entity.id
_entity.type
_entity.pdbx_description
1 polymer ?
#
loop_
_entity_poly.entity_id
_entity_poly.type
_entity_poly.pdbx_seq_one_letter_code
_entity_poly.pdbx_strand_id
1 'polypeptide(L)'
;MAEIIRSGAFLQQCWSVHPLCLTVKRVEPDRIVVLTCSSCRMVHRVTAGAITRQASAVESSLSESGPAQPDGLVALKACLGAHTPALSVREMDVFQDALWIRCAECRAQYDLTVSQFETHQK
;
A
#
# COMPACT_ATOMS: atom_id res chain seq x y z
N MET A 1 5.23 7.81 25.44
CA MET A 1 4.64 6.50 25.11
C MET A 1 4.17 6.59 23.67
N ALA A 2 4.34 5.56 22.85
CA ALA A 2 3.87 5.61 21.46
C ALA A 2 2.39 5.21 21.41
N GLU A 3 1.51 6.15 21.07
CA GLU A 3 0.07 5.88 20.96
C GLU A 3 -0.21 5.20 19.62
N ILE A 4 -0.84 4.02 19.68
CA ILE A 4 -1.22 3.21 18.53
C ILE A 4 -2.70 3.45 18.25
N ILE A 5 -3.01 4.31 17.29
CA ILE A 5 -4.37 4.69 16.95
C ILE A 5 -4.88 3.77 15.84
N ARG A 6 -5.80 2.86 16.19
CA ARG A 6 -6.42 1.91 15.27
C ARG A 6 -7.57 2.53 14.47
N SER A 7 -7.24 3.50 13.61
CA SER A 7 -8.21 4.19 12.75
C SER A 7 -7.58 4.65 11.44
N GLY A 8 -8.32 4.43 10.33
CA GLY A 8 -7.95 4.92 9.01
C GLY A 8 -7.98 6.45 8.89
N ALA A 9 -8.73 7.15 9.74
CA ALA A 9 -8.90 8.61 9.67
C ALA A 9 -7.57 9.39 9.74
N PHE A 10 -6.59 8.91 10.51
CA PHE A 10 -5.27 9.54 10.60
C PHE A 10 -4.42 9.35 9.34
N LEU A 11 -4.53 8.19 8.68
CA LEU A 11 -3.89 7.96 7.39
C LEU A 11 -4.61 8.76 6.28
N GLN A 12 -5.95 8.77 6.29
CA GLN A 12 -6.78 9.58 5.40
C GLN A 12 -6.38 11.06 5.48
N GLN A 13 -6.38 11.65 6.68
CA GLN A 13 -5.99 13.04 6.90
C GLN A 13 -4.55 13.29 6.43
N CYS A 14 -3.62 12.36 6.69
CA CYS A 14 -2.25 12.48 6.20
C CYS A 14 -2.17 12.50 4.67
N TRP A 15 -2.95 11.67 3.97
CA TRP A 15 -3.01 11.63 2.51
C TRP A 15 -3.75 12.83 1.92
N SER A 16 -4.88 13.25 2.48
CA SER A 16 -5.63 14.43 2.01
C SER A 16 -4.82 15.74 2.12
N VAL A 17 -3.86 15.82 3.05
CA VAL A 17 -2.93 16.95 3.16
C VAL A 17 -1.62 16.71 2.39
N HIS A 18 -1.16 15.46 2.26
CA HIS A 18 0.14 15.11 1.66
C HIS A 18 0.08 13.89 0.71
N PRO A 19 -0.71 13.93 -0.38
CA PRO A 19 -1.08 12.73 -1.14
C PRO A 19 0.12 12.06 -1.84
N LEU A 20 1.17 12.84 -2.13
CA LEU A 20 2.39 12.38 -2.81
C LEU A 20 3.57 12.12 -1.86
N CYS A 21 3.41 12.34 -0.55
CA CYS A 21 4.50 12.22 0.44
C CYS A 21 4.52 10.88 1.17
N LEU A 22 3.49 10.04 1.01
CA LEU A 22 3.37 8.72 1.62
C LEU A 22 4.11 7.67 0.79
N THR A 23 5.21 7.14 1.33
CA THR A 23 6.00 6.06 0.70
C THR A 23 5.97 4.78 1.51
N VAL A 24 6.15 3.64 0.83
CA VAL A 24 6.28 2.32 1.45
C VAL A 24 7.70 2.18 2.00
N LYS A 25 7.80 2.06 3.32
CA LYS A 25 9.08 1.91 4.03
C LYS A 25 9.50 0.44 4.18
N ARG A 26 8.55 -0.45 4.49
CA ARG A 26 8.76 -1.92 4.48
C ARG A 26 7.45 -2.67 4.36
N VAL A 27 7.53 -3.96 4.01
CA VAL A 27 6.40 -4.90 4.08
C VAL A 27 6.82 -6.13 4.87
N GLU A 28 6.06 -6.45 5.92
CA GLU A 28 6.35 -7.52 6.87
C GLU A 28 5.78 -8.88 6.40
N PRO A 29 6.15 -10.03 7.02
CA PRO A 29 5.57 -11.33 6.66
C PRO A 29 4.04 -11.33 6.67
N ASP A 30 3.44 -10.77 7.72
CA ASP A 30 2.00 -10.81 8.04
C ASP A 30 1.11 -9.84 7.23
N ARG A 31 1.45 -9.61 5.96
CA ARG A 31 0.79 -8.65 5.04
C ARG A 31 0.72 -7.18 5.53
N ILE A 32 1.42 -6.83 6.61
CA ILE A 32 1.51 -5.45 7.11
C ILE A 32 2.44 -4.62 6.22
N VAL A 33 1.87 -3.61 5.56
CA VAL A 33 2.59 -2.57 4.81
C VAL A 33 2.85 -1.39 5.75
N VAL A 34 4.12 -1.02 5.92
CA VAL A 34 4.52 0.14 6.74
C VAL A 34 4.75 1.32 5.81
N LEU A 35 3.86 2.31 5.90
CA LEU A 35 3.93 3.59 5.22
C LEU A 35 4.67 4.62 6.09
N THR A 36 5.26 5.63 5.47
CA THR A 36 5.81 6.80 6.16
C THR A 36 5.58 8.04 5.32
N CYS A 37 5.12 9.12 5.95
CA CYS A 37 4.97 10.42 5.28
C CYS A 37 6.25 11.23 5.43
N SER A 38 6.84 11.68 4.31
CA SER A 38 8.05 12.52 4.35
C SER A 38 7.81 13.93 4.92
N SER A 39 6.57 14.44 4.84
CA SER A 39 6.19 15.77 5.33
C SER A 39 5.96 15.77 6.85
N CYS A 40 4.90 15.13 7.34
CA CYS A 40 4.56 15.12 8.77
C CYS A 40 5.36 14.09 9.60
N ARG A 41 6.20 13.25 8.97
CA ARG A 41 7.06 12.22 9.60
C ARG A 41 6.31 11.12 10.36
N MET A 42 4.98 11.07 10.26
CA MET A 42 4.15 10.00 10.82
C MET A 42 4.41 8.65 10.14
N VAL A 43 4.22 7.57 10.91
CA VAL A 43 4.34 6.18 10.45
C VAL A 43 2.98 5.52 10.59
N HIS A 44 2.48 4.97 9.49
CA HIS A 44 1.21 4.26 9.45
C HIS A 44 1.49 2.80 9.06
N ARG A 45 0.78 1.86 9.67
CA ARG A 45 0.85 0.42 9.39
C ARG A 45 -0.52 0.01 8.87
N VAL A 46 -0.53 -0.70 7.76
CA VAL A 46 -1.74 -1.08 7.04
C VAL A 46 -1.68 -2.58 6.81
N THR A 47 -2.52 -3.33 7.52
CA THR A 47 -2.62 -4.78 7.36
C THR A 47 -3.52 -5.08 6.18
N ALA A 48 -2.97 -5.61 5.09
CA ALA A 48 -3.74 -5.95 3.90
C ALA A 48 -4.28 -7.37 3.97
N GLY A 49 -5.61 -7.53 3.90
CA GLY A 49 -6.26 -8.84 3.77
C GLY A 49 -5.94 -9.46 2.40
N ALA A 50 -6.04 -8.67 1.33
CA ALA A 50 -5.68 -9.05 -0.03
C ALA A 50 -4.71 -8.03 -0.65
N ILE A 51 -3.81 -8.51 -1.50
CA ILE A 51 -2.92 -7.69 -2.33
C ILE A 51 -2.97 -8.28 -3.74
N THR A 52 -3.41 -7.49 -4.71
CA THR A 52 -3.38 -7.83 -6.13
C THR A 52 -2.43 -6.90 -6.87
N ARG A 53 -1.85 -7.38 -7.98
CA ARG A 53 -0.99 -6.56 -8.85
C ARG A 53 -1.78 -6.22 -10.11
N GLN A 54 -2.09 -4.95 -10.28
CA GLN A 54 -2.69 -4.43 -11.51
C GLN A 54 -1.67 -4.61 -12.65
N ALA A 55 -1.99 -5.48 -13.61
CA ALA A 55 -1.28 -5.55 -14.88
C ALA A 55 -1.68 -4.34 -15.74
N SER A 56 -0.74 -3.74 -16.45
CA SER A 56 -1.07 -2.71 -17.43
C SER A 56 -1.99 -3.28 -18.50
N ALA A 57 -3.05 -2.55 -18.88
CA ALA A 57 -4.18 -3.03 -19.69
C ALA A 57 -3.88 -3.36 -21.18
N VAL A 58 -2.64 -3.76 -21.50
CA VAL A 58 -2.22 -4.32 -22.80
C VAL A 58 -2.46 -5.84 -22.87
N GLU A 59 -2.61 -6.50 -21.71
CA GLU A 59 -2.92 -7.94 -21.58
C GLU A 59 -4.31 -8.16 -20.94
N SER A 60 -5.30 -7.36 -21.34
CA SER A 60 -6.70 -7.51 -20.90
C SER A 60 -7.64 -7.79 -22.07
N SER A 61 -7.34 -8.87 -22.78
CA SER A 61 -8.24 -9.54 -23.72
C SER A 61 -8.12 -11.05 -23.49
N LEU A 62 -9.25 -11.69 -23.16
CA LEU A 62 -9.41 -13.10 -22.74
C LEU A 62 -8.95 -13.42 -21.29
N SER A 63 -9.59 -14.46 -20.71
CA SER A 63 -9.50 -14.94 -19.31
C SER A 63 -10.24 -14.06 -18.30
N GLU A 64 -11.44 -14.39 -17.82
CA GLU A 64 -11.91 -15.62 -17.13
C GLU A 64 -11.19 -15.93 -15.82
N SER A 65 -11.97 -16.31 -14.80
CA SER A 65 -11.54 -16.47 -13.41
C SER A 65 -10.66 -17.72 -13.19
N GLY A 66 -9.37 -17.63 -13.55
CA GLY A 66 -8.35 -18.63 -13.27
C GLY A 66 -7.74 -18.52 -11.86
N PRO A 67 -7.38 -19.64 -11.21
CA PRO A 67 -6.84 -19.63 -9.84
C PRO A 67 -5.38 -19.19 -9.77
N ALA A 68 -4.96 -18.70 -8.60
CA ALA A 68 -3.59 -18.34 -8.24
C ALA A 68 -2.93 -17.27 -9.14
N GLN A 69 -3.43 -16.02 -9.05
CA GLN A 69 -2.55 -14.86 -9.24
C GLN A 69 -1.30 -15.02 -8.36
N PRO A 70 -0.09 -14.69 -8.83
CA PRO A 70 1.12 -14.77 -8.01
C PRO A 70 0.96 -13.86 -6.79
N ASP A 71 1.01 -14.44 -5.59
CA ASP A 71 0.64 -13.79 -4.31
C ASP A 71 1.19 -12.36 -4.25
N GLY A 72 0.29 -11.37 -4.29
CA GLY A 72 0.66 -9.99 -4.61
C GLY A 72 1.61 -9.37 -3.59
N LEU A 73 1.64 -9.92 -2.36
CA LEU A 73 2.61 -9.62 -1.33
C LEU A 73 4.05 -9.98 -1.74
N VAL A 74 4.26 -11.12 -2.41
CA VAL A 74 5.57 -11.53 -2.95
C VAL A 74 6.00 -10.57 -4.07
N ALA A 75 5.08 -10.25 -5.00
CA ALA A 75 5.36 -9.30 -6.07
C ALA A 75 5.63 -7.86 -5.55
N LEU A 76 4.95 -7.44 -4.48
CA LEU A 76 5.19 -6.16 -3.80
C LEU A 76 6.51 -6.15 -3.03
N LYS A 77 6.85 -7.25 -2.34
CA LYS A 77 8.14 -7.42 -1.62
C LYS A 77 9.32 -7.46 -2.58
N ALA A 78 9.21 -8.15 -3.71
CA ALA A 78 10.23 -8.14 -4.77
C ALA A 78 10.39 -6.74 -5.36
N CYS A 79 9.28 -6.05 -5.66
CA CYS A 79 9.30 -4.66 -6.12
C CYS A 79 9.93 -3.71 -5.09
N LEU A 80 9.68 -3.89 -3.80
CA LEU A 80 10.32 -3.10 -2.74
C LEU A 80 11.82 -3.40 -2.65
N GLY A 81 12.21 -4.67 -2.67
CA GLY A 81 13.63 -5.08 -2.62
C GLY A 81 14.45 -4.55 -3.78
N ALA A 82 13.85 -4.44 -4.98
CA ALA A 82 14.47 -3.84 -6.15
C ALA A 82 14.41 -2.30 -6.16
N HIS A 83 13.33 -1.70 -5.67
CA HIS A 83 12.99 -0.28 -5.86
C HIS A 83 12.68 0.46 -4.55
N THR A 84 13.48 0.28 -3.51
CA THR A 84 13.39 1.10 -2.29
C THR A 84 14.01 2.49 -2.55
N PRO A 85 13.32 3.64 -2.35
CA PRO A 85 11.99 3.84 -1.77
C PRO A 85 10.94 4.32 -2.81
N ALA A 86 11.02 3.87 -4.06
CA ALA A 86 10.21 4.36 -5.19
C ALA A 86 8.72 3.95 -5.16
N LEU A 87 8.30 3.12 -4.19
CA LEU A 87 6.90 2.77 -3.94
C LEU A 87 6.20 3.86 -3.14
N SER A 88 5.20 4.49 -3.76
CA SER A 88 4.39 5.56 -3.18
C SER A 88 2.91 5.15 -3.13
N VAL A 89 2.18 5.63 -2.11
CA VAL A 89 0.72 5.68 -2.19
C VAL A 89 0.35 6.63 -3.33
N ARG A 90 -0.64 6.25 -4.12
CA ARG A 90 -1.23 7.10 -5.15
C ARG A 90 -2.57 7.62 -4.65
N GLU A 91 -3.52 6.71 -4.52
CA GLU A 91 -4.87 7.00 -4.06
C GLU A 91 -5.25 6.05 -2.90
N MET A 92 -6.26 6.41 -2.10
CA MET A 92 -6.78 5.64 -0.97
C MET A 92 -8.27 5.91 -0.78
N ASP A 93 -9.03 4.89 -0.39
CA ASP A 93 -10.41 5.02 0.06
C ASP A 93 -10.60 4.29 1.40
N VAL A 94 -10.97 5.03 2.45
CA VAL A 94 -11.21 4.48 3.81
C VAL A 94 -12.67 4.05 4.06
N PHE A 95 -13.56 4.21 3.08
CA PHE A 95 -14.93 3.69 3.08
C PHE A 95 -15.04 2.36 2.32
N GLN A 96 -14.06 2.05 1.46
CA GLN A 96 -13.92 0.78 0.74
C GLN A 96 -12.74 -0.07 1.27
N ASP A 97 -12.09 0.37 2.34
CA ASP A 97 -10.86 -0.24 2.89
C ASP A 97 -9.82 -0.52 1.79
N ALA A 98 -9.62 0.43 0.86
CA ALA A 98 -8.78 0.26 -0.33
C ALA A 98 -7.57 1.19 -0.33
N LEU A 99 -6.41 0.66 -0.70
CA LEU A 99 -5.15 1.42 -0.81
C LEU A 99 -4.43 1.08 -2.12
N TRP A 100 -4.15 2.11 -2.93
CA TRP A 100 -3.43 1.96 -4.19
C TRP A 100 -1.98 2.43 -4.07
N ILE A 101 -1.05 1.49 -4.30
CA ILE A 101 0.39 1.72 -4.23
C ILE A 101 0.98 1.61 -5.64
N ARG A 102 1.84 2.54 -6.02
CA ARG A 102 2.53 2.53 -7.32
C ARG A 102 4.03 2.75 -7.18
N CYS A 103 4.81 1.91 -7.85
CA CYS A 103 6.25 2.10 -7.99
C CYS A 103 6.53 3.16 -9.07
N ALA A 104 7.40 4.12 -8.81
CA ALA A 104 7.79 5.13 -9.78
C ALA A 104 8.70 4.57 -10.89
N GLU A 105 9.55 3.59 -10.58
CA GLU A 105 10.52 3.01 -11.53
C GLU A 105 9.88 2.01 -12.48
N CYS A 106 9.53 0.81 -12.00
CA CYS A 106 8.92 -0.24 -12.82
C CYS A 106 7.44 0.03 -13.19
N ARG A 107 6.89 1.18 -12.76
CA ARG A 107 5.51 1.67 -12.98
C ARG A 107 4.38 0.77 -12.48
N ALA A 108 4.70 -0.40 -11.93
CA ALA A 108 3.76 -1.39 -11.41
C ALA A 108 2.84 -0.79 -10.35
N GLN A 109 1.56 -1.16 -10.42
CA GLN A 109 0.51 -0.75 -9.50
C GLN A 109 0.01 -1.96 -8.72
N TYR A 110 -0.24 -1.74 -7.44
CA TYR A 110 -0.71 -2.72 -6.49
C TYR A 110 -1.98 -2.17 -5.85
N ASP A 111 -2.98 -3.03 -5.75
CA ASP A 111 -4.27 -2.77 -5.13
C ASP A 111 -4.32 -3.62 -3.85
N LEU A 112 -4.59 -2.97 -2.72
CA LEU A 112 -4.55 -3.58 -1.41
C LEU A 112 -5.89 -3.38 -0.72
N THR A 113 -6.62 -4.47 -0.52
CA THR A 113 -7.76 -4.52 0.39
C THR A 113 -7.22 -4.55 1.81
N VAL A 114 -7.41 -3.45 2.53
CA VAL A 114 -7.06 -3.28 3.93
C VAL A 114 -7.99 -4.10 4.81
N SER A 115 -7.50 -4.52 5.97
CA SER A 115 -8.30 -5.14 7.03
C SER A 115 -8.00 -4.52 8.41
N GLN A 116 -6.93 -3.73 8.53
CA GLN A 116 -6.68 -2.88 9.69
C GLN A 116 -5.76 -1.70 9.35
N PHE A 117 -6.10 -0.51 9.86
CA PHE A 117 -5.23 0.66 9.87
C PHE A 117 -4.73 0.92 11.30
N GLU A 118 -3.41 1.03 11.49
CA GLU A 118 -2.78 1.47 12.75
C GLU A 118 -1.86 2.68 12.48
N THR A 119 -2.10 3.81 13.13
CA THR A 119 -1.17 4.96 13.09
C THR A 119 -0.35 5.01 14.37
N HIS A 120 0.98 5.09 14.24
CA HIS A 120 1.89 5.22 15.38
C HIS A 120 2.36 6.66 15.49
N GLN A 121 1.88 7.37 16.51
CA GLN A 121 2.49 8.64 16.95
C GLN A 121 3.68 8.34 17.87
N LYS A 122 4.69 9.23 17.87
CA LYS A 122 6.00 8.98 18.49
C LYS A 122 6.49 10.17 19.30
#